data_AF-A0A672YWC1-F1
#
_entry.id   AF-A0A672YWC1-F1
#
_cell.length_a   1.000
_cell.length_b   1.000
_cell.length_c   1.000
_cell.angle_alpha   90.00
_cell.angle_beta   90.00
_cell.angle_gamma   90.00
#
_symmetry.space_group_name_H-M   'P 1'
#
loop_
_entity.id
_entity.type
_entity.pdbx_description
1 polymer ?
#
loop_
_entity_poly.entity_id
_entity_poly.type
_entity_poly.pdbx_seq_one_letter_code
_entity_poly.pdbx_strand_id
1 'polypeptide(L)'
;EKKQNRKKTLRIVMVGKTGVGKSKTGNTILGHQCFESKFSATSITAECCKGVANVDGQKVTVIDTPGLFDTKADHETTSRDIAQCITFSSPGPHIFLVVIMLGRFTQEETQTVQMIQEMFGSAADKYSMVLFSHGDLLQKTTIEEFLNDSPDLHELVERCNGQYHVFNNEVEDRSQVTELFQKIRNIVQKNGGSHYTNEMFKEAERLIEEEKQRILMEKEEEIRKDEEELKQRLRAEYREKLRRLIQHYGCYSPGPRKTKITVEFWKIVCQTCGTGAKSGPPKGPVRPCG
;
A
#
# COMPACT_ATOMS: atom_id res chain seq x y z
N GLU A 1 -29.85 -15.55 42.93
CA GLU A 1 -28.38 -15.69 42.85
C GLU A 1 -27.83 -14.81 41.72
N LYS A 2 -26.86 -13.96 42.01
CA LYS A 2 -26.28 -13.03 41.03
C LYS A 2 -25.40 -13.83 40.06
N LYS A 3 -25.81 -13.94 38.78
CA LYS A 3 -24.92 -14.39 37.70
C LYS A 3 -23.74 -13.44 37.65
N GLN A 4 -22.58 -13.86 38.17
CA GLN A 4 -21.31 -13.20 37.92
C GLN A 4 -21.09 -13.18 36.41
N ASN A 5 -21.33 -12.02 35.80
CA ASN A 5 -21.04 -11.76 34.41
C ASN A 5 -19.52 -11.83 34.26
N ARG A 6 -18.97 -13.02 33.95
CA ARG A 6 -17.56 -13.20 33.61
C ARG A 6 -17.28 -12.31 32.39
N LYS A 7 -16.75 -11.10 32.62
CA LYS A 7 -16.34 -10.22 31.53
C LYS A 7 -15.35 -11.00 30.66
N LYS A 8 -15.73 -11.27 29.40
CA LYS A 8 -14.87 -11.94 28.42
C LYS A 8 -13.58 -11.13 28.26
N THR A 9 -12.47 -11.83 27.99
CA THR A 9 -11.17 -11.19 27.82
C THR A 9 -11.18 -10.22 26.64
N LEU A 10 -10.84 -8.95 26.86
CA LEU A 10 -10.66 -7.97 25.80
C LEU A 10 -9.27 -8.17 25.18
N ARG A 11 -9.16 -8.07 23.85
CA ARG A 11 -7.91 -8.27 23.10
C ARG A 11 -7.70 -7.08 22.19
N ILE A 12 -6.62 -6.35 22.43
CA ILE A 12 -6.27 -5.09 21.80
C ILE A 12 -4.96 -5.31 21.06
N VAL A 13 -4.92 -4.99 19.78
CA VAL A 13 -3.69 -4.97 18.98
C VAL A 13 -3.35 -3.51 18.71
N MET A 14 -2.13 -3.09 19.03
CA MET A 14 -1.66 -1.73 18.74
C MET A 14 -0.77 -1.75 17.51
N VAL A 15 -1.04 -0.85 16.57
CA VAL A 15 -0.35 -0.74 15.28
C VAL A 15 -0.01 0.72 15.01
N GLY A 16 1.10 0.98 14.35
CA GLY A 16 1.60 2.35 14.13
C GLY A 16 3.10 2.39 13.84
N LYS A 17 3.60 3.56 13.42
CA LYS A 17 5.02 3.82 13.18
C LYS A 17 5.88 3.59 14.43
N THR A 18 7.18 3.34 14.25
CA THR A 18 8.15 3.30 15.36
C THR A 18 8.24 4.67 16.06
N GLY A 19 8.34 4.66 17.39
CA GLY A 19 8.52 5.90 18.17
C GLY A 19 7.25 6.67 18.52
N VAL A 20 6.08 6.30 17.98
CA VAL A 20 4.78 6.95 18.31
C VAL A 20 4.23 6.59 19.70
N GLY A 21 5.01 5.90 20.53
CA GLY A 21 4.62 5.59 21.91
C GLY A 21 3.71 4.37 22.12
N LYS A 22 3.63 3.42 21.17
CA LYS A 22 2.82 2.19 21.31
C LYS A 22 3.08 1.44 22.63
N SER A 23 4.34 1.15 22.94
CA SER A 23 4.72 0.43 24.17
C SER A 23 4.35 1.19 25.43
N LYS A 24 4.52 2.52 25.44
CA LYS A 24 4.15 3.39 26.58
C LYS A 24 2.63 3.39 26.78
N THR A 25 1.87 3.55 25.69
CA THR A 25 0.41 3.39 25.67
C THR A 25 -0.02 2.03 26.20
N GLY A 26 0.62 0.93 25.79
CA GLY A 26 0.31 -0.41 26.27
C GLY A 26 0.50 -0.54 27.79
N ASN A 27 1.57 0.04 28.32
CA ASN A 27 1.82 0.11 29.75
C ASN A 27 0.74 0.93 30.49
N THR A 28 0.33 2.07 29.94
CA THR A 28 -0.79 2.88 30.46
C THR A 28 -2.09 2.08 30.52
N ILE A 29 -2.44 1.37 29.43
CA ILE A 29 -3.65 0.52 29.38
C ILE A 29 -3.60 -0.56 30.46
N LEU A 30 -2.49 -1.28 30.57
CA LEU A 30 -2.33 -2.39 31.51
C LEU A 30 -2.18 -1.93 32.96
N GLY A 31 -1.76 -0.67 33.18
CA GLY A 31 -1.54 -0.10 34.51
C GLY A 31 -0.24 -0.55 35.18
N HIS A 32 0.67 -1.19 34.44
CA HIS A 32 1.99 -1.58 34.90
C HIS A 32 2.97 -1.64 33.73
N GLN A 33 4.27 -1.61 34.02
CA GLN A 33 5.30 -1.73 33.00
C GLN A 33 5.40 -3.17 32.49
N CYS A 34 4.85 -3.42 31.30
CA CYS A 34 4.85 -4.72 30.64
C CYS A 34 5.73 -4.74 29.39
N PHE A 35 5.84 -3.60 28.71
CA PHE A 35 6.61 -3.41 27.49
C PHE A 35 7.79 -2.49 27.76
N GLU A 36 8.94 -2.78 27.15
CA GLU A 36 10.10 -1.89 27.24
C GLU A 36 9.83 -0.64 26.41
N SER A 37 9.74 0.51 27.08
CA SER A 37 9.56 1.82 26.44
C SER A 37 10.71 2.73 26.83
N LYS A 38 11.68 2.95 25.93
CA LYS A 38 12.72 3.97 26.09
C LYS A 38 12.68 4.91 24.89
N PHE A 39 12.95 6.20 25.13
CA PHE A 39 13.15 7.17 24.07
C PHE A 39 14.49 6.86 23.38
N SER A 40 14.44 6.18 22.23
CA SER A 40 15.60 5.71 21.48
C SER A 40 15.47 6.12 20.02
N ALA A 41 16.61 6.46 19.40
CA ALA A 41 16.69 6.72 17.96
C ALA A 41 16.59 5.43 17.10
N THR A 42 16.51 4.27 17.75
CA THR A 42 16.38 2.95 17.10
C THR A 42 15.17 2.20 17.66
N SER A 43 14.52 1.42 16.81
CA SER A 43 13.43 0.52 17.22
C SER A 43 13.93 -0.47 18.27
N ILE A 44 13.26 -0.50 19.42
CA ILE A 44 13.57 -1.42 20.53
C ILE A 44 12.74 -2.71 20.39
N THR A 45 11.49 -2.57 19.96
CA THR A 45 10.57 -3.68 19.77
C THR A 45 10.88 -4.39 18.46
N ALA A 46 11.68 -5.45 18.53
CA ALA A 46 12.06 -6.26 17.38
C ALA A 46 11.04 -7.35 17.02
N GLU A 47 10.15 -7.71 17.96
CA GLU A 47 9.12 -8.75 17.80
C GLU A 47 7.82 -8.34 18.50
N CYS A 48 6.69 -8.95 18.11
CA CYS A 48 5.43 -8.73 18.80
C CYS A 48 5.52 -9.13 20.29
N CYS A 49 5.08 -8.24 21.17
CA CYS A 49 5.02 -8.49 22.61
C CYS A 49 3.58 -8.60 23.09
N LYS A 50 3.31 -9.52 24.02
CA LYS A 50 1.97 -9.71 24.60
C LYS A 50 1.98 -9.40 26.09
N GLY A 51 1.18 -8.41 26.48
CA GLY A 51 0.90 -8.08 27.87
C GLY A 51 -0.51 -8.48 28.28
N VAL A 52 -0.68 -8.94 29.52
CA VAL A 52 -1.98 -9.34 30.07
C VAL A 52 -2.14 -8.81 31.48
N ALA A 53 -3.24 -8.12 31.75
CA ALA A 53 -3.57 -7.60 33.06
C ALA A 53 -5.08 -7.73 33.35
N ASN A 54 -5.46 -7.64 34.62
CA ASN A 54 -6.85 -7.40 35.01
C ASN A 54 -7.03 -5.90 35.24
N VAL A 55 -7.83 -5.27 34.40
CA VAL A 55 -8.11 -3.83 34.44
C VAL A 55 -9.60 -3.63 34.63
N ASP A 56 -10.00 -2.88 35.66
CA ASP A 56 -11.41 -2.62 36.03
C ASP A 56 -12.29 -3.88 36.09
N GLY A 57 -11.70 -4.94 36.65
CA GLY A 57 -12.33 -6.26 36.79
C GLY A 57 -12.52 -7.03 35.47
N GLN A 58 -11.86 -6.62 34.39
CA GLN A 58 -11.84 -7.30 33.10
C GLN A 58 -10.42 -7.77 32.76
N LYS A 59 -10.29 -9.01 32.29
CA LYS A 59 -9.02 -9.48 31.73
C LYS A 59 -8.79 -8.78 30.39
N VAL A 60 -7.66 -8.10 30.25
CA VAL A 60 -7.26 -7.38 29.03
C VAL A 60 -5.94 -7.96 28.53
N THR A 61 -5.87 -8.21 27.23
CA THR A 61 -4.65 -8.57 26.52
C THR A 61 -4.32 -7.45 25.57
N VAL A 62 -3.10 -6.93 25.66
CA VAL A 62 -2.55 -5.92 24.74
C VAL A 62 -1.42 -6.57 23.97
N ILE A 63 -1.45 -6.45 22.66
CA ILE A 63 -0.39 -6.88 21.75
C ILE A 63 0.28 -5.60 21.24
N ASP A 64 1.55 -5.42 21.60
CA ASP A 64 2.41 -4.37 21.05
C ASP A 64 3.14 -4.95 19.84
N THR A 65 2.95 -4.34 18.67
CA THR A 65 3.63 -4.77 17.44
C THR A 65 4.88 -3.92 17.20
N PRO A 66 5.88 -4.45 16.46
CA PRO A 66 6.91 -3.62 15.86
C PRO A 66 6.30 -2.49 15.00
N GLY A 67 7.12 -1.48 14.68
CA GLY A 67 6.67 -0.43 13.78
C GLY A 67 6.33 -1.01 12.41
N LEU A 68 5.10 -0.76 11.94
CA LEU A 68 4.67 -1.16 10.58
C LEU A 68 5.56 -0.55 9.48
N PHE A 69 6.30 0.53 9.80
CA PHE A 69 7.20 1.29 8.92
C PHE A 69 8.67 1.18 9.29
N ASP A 70 9.11 0.17 10.05
CA ASP A 70 10.55 0.00 10.18
C ASP A 70 11.11 -0.33 8.79
N THR A 71 11.71 0.68 8.16
CA THR A 71 12.32 0.71 6.81
C THR A 71 13.42 -0.34 6.60
N LYS A 72 13.63 -1.19 7.60
CA LYS A 72 14.55 -2.32 7.64
C LYS A 72 13.84 -3.68 7.48
N ALA A 73 12.52 -3.71 7.53
CA ALA A 73 11.72 -4.93 7.39
C ALA A 73 11.45 -5.19 5.90
N ASP A 74 11.91 -6.34 5.42
CA ASP A 74 11.47 -6.92 4.14
C ASP A 74 10.03 -7.45 4.24
N HIS A 75 9.42 -7.83 3.12
CA HIS A 75 8.08 -8.42 3.10
C HIS A 75 7.95 -9.69 3.99
N GLU A 76 9.05 -10.42 4.21
CA GLU A 76 9.06 -11.64 5.02
C GLU A 76 8.94 -11.34 6.52
N THR A 77 9.62 -10.31 7.01
CA THR A 77 9.55 -9.85 8.40
C THR A 77 8.17 -9.28 8.73
N THR A 78 7.57 -8.47 7.84
CA THR A 78 6.18 -8.01 8.01
C THR A 78 5.20 -9.18 8.09
N SER A 79 5.35 -10.20 7.24
CA SER A 79 4.48 -11.39 7.26
C SER A 79 4.61 -12.20 8.56
N ARG A 80 5.82 -12.30 9.12
CA ARG A 80 6.07 -12.98 10.40
C ARG A 80 5.39 -12.25 11.56
N ASP A 81 5.51 -10.93 11.62
CA ASP A 81 4.92 -10.12 12.68
C ASP A 81 3.39 -10.19 12.65
N ILE A 82 2.80 -10.22 11.45
CA ILE A 82 1.37 -10.46 11.25
C ILE A 82 0.95 -11.81 11.81
N ALA A 83 1.66 -12.88 11.44
CA ALA A 83 1.35 -14.23 11.90
C ALA A 83 1.44 -14.35 13.43
N GLN A 84 2.46 -13.71 14.05
CA GLN A 84 2.57 -13.63 15.50
C GLN A 84 1.40 -12.85 16.12
N CYS A 85 1.04 -11.71 15.55
CA CYS A 85 -0.08 -10.89 16.01
C CYS A 85 -1.41 -11.66 15.98
N ILE A 86 -1.70 -12.39 14.89
CA ILE A 86 -2.89 -13.26 14.77
C ILE A 86 -2.88 -14.34 15.84
N THR A 87 -1.73 -14.99 16.03
CA THR A 87 -1.57 -16.04 17.04
C THR A 87 -1.80 -15.49 18.45
N PHE A 88 -1.23 -14.33 18.78
CA PHE A 88 -1.34 -13.72 20.11
C PHE A 88 -2.72 -13.17 20.42
N SER A 89 -3.43 -12.75 19.39
CA SER A 89 -4.79 -12.21 19.46
C SER A 89 -5.89 -13.26 19.36
N SER A 90 -5.57 -14.54 19.15
CA SER A 90 -6.53 -15.65 19.04
C SER A 90 -7.61 -15.65 20.14
N PRO A 91 -8.91 -15.88 19.81
CA PRO A 91 -9.48 -16.20 18.49
C PRO A 91 -9.57 -15.02 17.51
N GLY A 92 -9.06 -13.85 17.89
CA GLY A 92 -8.87 -12.66 17.07
C GLY A 92 -9.09 -11.37 17.86
N PRO A 93 -8.59 -10.22 17.38
CA PRO A 93 -8.64 -8.97 18.14
C PRO A 93 -10.05 -8.38 18.21
N HIS A 94 -10.39 -7.78 19.34
CA HIS A 94 -11.63 -7.01 19.47
C HIS A 94 -11.49 -5.61 18.91
N ILE A 95 -10.27 -5.07 18.94
CA ILE A 95 -9.96 -3.76 18.39
C ILE A 95 -8.49 -3.72 17.94
N PHE A 96 -8.24 -3.04 16.83
CA PHE A 96 -6.96 -2.53 16.39
C PHE A 96 -6.88 -1.05 16.78
N LEU A 97 -5.87 -0.68 17.56
CA LEU A 97 -5.59 0.72 17.90
C LEU A 97 -4.48 1.23 16.99
N VAL A 98 -4.84 2.16 16.10
CA VAL A 98 -3.88 2.85 15.23
C VAL A 98 -3.28 4.00 16.01
N VAL A 99 -2.08 3.78 16.55
CA VAL A 99 -1.41 4.76 17.42
C VAL A 99 -0.68 5.79 16.58
N ILE A 100 -1.04 7.05 16.76
CA ILE A 100 -0.48 8.20 16.06
C ILE A 100 0.06 9.18 17.11
N MET A 101 1.18 9.84 16.83
CA MET A 101 1.70 10.88 17.71
C MET A 101 1.05 12.21 17.37
N LEU A 102 0.57 12.95 18.38
CA LEU A 102 0.13 14.33 18.17
C LEU A 102 1.31 15.20 17.73
N GLY A 103 1.10 16.05 16.73
CA GLY A 103 2.15 16.88 16.15
C GLY A 103 2.10 16.89 14.63
N ARG A 104 3.27 16.83 13.98
CA ARG A 104 3.35 16.84 12.52
C ARG A 104 2.95 15.49 11.96
N PHE A 105 1.82 15.49 11.25
CA PHE A 105 1.39 14.33 10.49
C PHE A 105 2.32 14.09 9.30
N THR A 106 2.67 12.83 9.07
CA THR A 106 3.59 12.39 8.02
C THR A 106 2.93 11.38 7.09
N GLN A 107 3.43 11.28 5.86
CA GLN A 107 2.92 10.32 4.88
C GLN A 107 2.97 8.86 5.37
N GLU A 108 3.93 8.54 6.24
CA GLU A 108 4.04 7.22 6.89
C GLU A 108 2.82 6.90 7.76
N GLU A 109 2.20 7.89 8.39
CA GLU A 109 1.01 7.68 9.22
C GLU A 109 -0.22 7.39 8.35
N THR A 110 -0.38 8.08 7.21
CA THR A 110 -1.42 7.75 6.20
C THR A 110 -1.28 6.32 5.71
N GLN A 111 -0.05 5.90 5.40
CA GLN A 111 0.23 4.56 4.91
C GLN A 111 -0.08 3.49 5.97
N THR A 112 -0.05 3.82 7.28
CA THR A 112 -0.26 2.84 8.37
C THR A 112 -1.65 2.23 8.26
N VAL A 113 -2.66 3.07 8.04
CA VAL A 113 -4.04 2.62 7.91
C VAL A 113 -4.24 1.84 6.62
N GLN A 114 -3.60 2.28 5.55
CA GLN A 114 -3.63 1.53 4.29
C GLN A 114 -3.02 0.13 4.46
N MET A 115 -1.91 -0.01 5.19
CA MET A 115 -1.33 -1.32 5.50
C MET A 115 -2.26 -2.22 6.33
N ILE A 116 -2.99 -1.67 7.28
CA ILE A 116 -3.99 -2.46 8.03
C ILE A 116 -5.05 -3.01 7.08
N GLN A 117 -5.51 -2.23 6.11
CA GLN A 117 -6.46 -2.68 5.09
C GLN A 117 -5.83 -3.70 4.14
N GLU A 118 -4.57 -3.49 3.75
CA GLU A 118 -3.80 -4.42 2.90
C GLU A 118 -3.42 -5.72 3.63
N MET A 119 -3.51 -5.78 4.95
CA MET A 119 -3.15 -6.97 5.74
C MET A 119 -4.37 -7.68 6.33
N PHE A 120 -5.37 -6.92 6.78
CA PHE A 120 -6.56 -7.41 7.49
C PHE A 120 -7.85 -7.08 6.72
N GLY A 121 -7.75 -6.60 5.49
CA GLY A 121 -8.89 -6.28 4.64
C GLY A 121 -9.71 -5.09 5.14
N SER A 122 -10.65 -4.63 4.30
CA SER A 122 -11.56 -3.52 4.64
C SER A 122 -12.50 -3.83 5.83
N ALA A 123 -12.68 -5.11 6.17
CA ALA A 123 -13.44 -5.50 7.36
C ALA A 123 -12.76 -5.05 8.66
N ALA A 124 -11.43 -4.86 8.67
CA ALA A 124 -10.69 -4.41 9.84
C ALA A 124 -11.05 -2.99 10.27
N ASP A 125 -11.51 -2.13 9.34
CA ASP A 125 -11.94 -0.76 9.62
C ASP A 125 -13.04 -0.71 10.69
N LYS A 126 -13.94 -1.70 10.69
CA LYS A 126 -15.02 -1.83 11.68
C LYS A 126 -14.49 -2.13 13.08
N TYR A 127 -13.31 -2.73 13.18
CA TYR A 127 -12.64 -3.08 14.42
C TYR A 127 -11.43 -2.17 14.68
N SER A 128 -11.36 -1.00 14.05
CA SER A 128 -10.23 -0.08 14.21
C SER A 128 -10.66 1.21 14.91
N MET A 129 -9.73 1.80 15.65
CA MET A 129 -9.87 3.13 16.26
C MET A 129 -8.51 3.82 16.25
N VAL A 130 -8.51 5.12 15.98
CA VAL A 130 -7.31 5.94 16.09
C VAL A 130 -7.03 6.28 17.55
N LEU A 131 -5.78 6.11 17.98
CA LEU A 131 -5.34 6.54 19.30
C LEU A 131 -4.23 7.57 19.15
N PHE A 132 -4.53 8.80 19.52
CA PHE A 132 -3.57 9.88 19.59
C PHE A 132 -2.78 9.79 20.90
N SER A 133 -1.47 9.58 20.78
CA SER A 133 -0.53 9.66 21.89
C SER A 133 0.01 11.07 22.05
N HIS A 134 0.68 11.35 23.17
CA HIS A 134 1.23 12.67 23.49
C HIS A 134 0.12 13.75 23.58
N GLY A 135 -0.99 13.40 24.24
CA GLY A 135 -2.13 14.30 24.49
C GLY A 135 -1.77 15.60 25.19
N ASP A 136 -0.63 15.65 25.89
CA ASP A 136 -0.05 16.86 26.48
C ASP A 136 0.26 17.94 25.44
N LEU A 137 0.51 17.56 24.17
CA LEU A 137 0.83 18.50 23.09
C LEU A 137 -0.37 19.34 22.62
N LEU A 138 -1.61 18.91 22.90
CA LEU A 138 -2.81 19.67 22.55
C LEU A 138 -2.93 20.97 23.36
N GLN A 139 -2.39 21.02 24.58
CA GLN A 139 -2.44 22.18 25.48
C GLN A 139 -3.85 22.80 25.62
N LYS A 140 -4.15 23.86 24.86
CA LYS A 140 -5.43 24.58 24.86
C LYS A 140 -6.31 24.28 23.63
N THR A 141 -5.76 23.59 22.64
CA THR A 141 -6.45 23.20 21.41
C THR A 141 -7.22 21.92 21.65
N THR A 142 -8.42 21.81 21.11
CA THR A 142 -9.19 20.57 21.19
C THR A 142 -8.69 19.57 20.15
N ILE A 143 -8.96 18.28 20.34
CA ILE A 143 -8.62 17.28 19.31
C ILE A 143 -9.42 17.52 18.03
N GLU A 144 -10.64 18.03 18.14
CA GLU A 144 -11.50 18.36 17.01
C GLU A 144 -10.92 19.53 16.18
N GLU A 145 -10.39 20.57 16.83
CA GLU A 145 -9.66 21.65 16.15
C GLU A 145 -8.45 21.11 15.41
N PHE A 146 -7.64 20.27 16.06
CA PHE A 146 -6.46 19.66 15.46
C PHE A 146 -6.80 18.77 14.23
N LEU A 147 -7.89 18.01 14.30
CA LEU A 147 -8.34 17.18 13.16
C LEU A 147 -8.83 18.02 11.98
N ASN A 148 -9.47 19.17 12.23
CA ASN A 148 -9.95 20.06 11.18
C ASN A 148 -8.81 20.76 10.42
N ASP A 149 -7.63 20.91 11.04
CA ASP A 149 -6.47 21.54 10.42
C ASP A 149 -5.77 20.64 9.38
N SER A 150 -6.08 19.34 9.35
CA SER A 150 -5.44 18.37 8.45
C SER A 150 -6.46 17.45 7.78
N PRO A 151 -6.74 17.64 6.48
CA PRO A 151 -7.62 16.75 5.72
C PRO A 151 -7.19 15.29 5.74
N ASP A 152 -5.87 15.03 5.70
CA ASP A 152 -5.34 13.66 5.70
C ASP A 152 -5.58 12.95 7.04
N LEU A 153 -5.41 13.66 8.17
CA LEU A 153 -5.74 13.14 9.50
C LEU A 153 -7.24 12.89 9.65
N HIS A 154 -8.06 13.81 9.14
CA HIS A 154 -9.50 13.65 9.14
C HIS A 154 -9.92 12.41 8.33
N GLU A 155 -9.36 12.23 7.14
CA GLU A 155 -9.61 11.04 6.31
C GLU A 155 -9.20 9.76 7.04
N LEU A 156 -8.07 9.76 7.72
CA LEU A 156 -7.59 8.64 8.51
C LEU A 156 -8.58 8.25 9.63
N VAL A 157 -9.14 9.24 10.33
CA VAL A 157 -10.15 9.02 11.37
C VAL A 157 -11.46 8.51 10.76
N GLU A 158 -11.87 9.02 9.60
CA GLU A 158 -13.04 8.56 8.86
C GLU A 158 -12.92 7.09 8.44
N ARG A 159 -11.73 6.66 7.97
CA ARG A 159 -11.45 5.24 7.68
C ARG A 159 -11.61 4.34 8.91
N CYS A 160 -11.42 4.88 10.11
CA CYS A 160 -11.71 4.20 11.38
C CYS A 160 -13.14 4.46 11.88
N ASN A 161 -14.11 4.73 10.99
CA ASN A 161 -15.52 5.01 11.31
C ASN A 161 -15.72 6.18 12.29
N GLY A 162 -14.87 7.21 12.16
CA GLY A 162 -14.88 8.38 13.04
C GLY A 162 -14.48 8.08 14.49
N GLN A 163 -13.90 6.90 14.76
CA GLN A 163 -13.53 6.48 16.11
C GLN A 163 -12.10 6.91 16.42
N TYR A 164 -11.97 7.75 17.44
CA TYR A 164 -10.67 8.13 17.97
C TYR A 164 -10.67 8.30 19.49
N HIS A 165 -9.49 8.29 20.09
CA HIS A 165 -9.25 8.61 21.49
C HIS A 165 -7.88 9.28 21.67
N VAL A 166 -7.70 10.01 22.77
CA VAL A 166 -6.47 10.76 23.06
C VAL A 166 -5.91 10.30 24.40
N PHE A 167 -4.62 9.98 24.42
CA PHE A 167 -3.88 9.58 25.59
C PHE A 167 -2.77 10.57 25.91
N ASN A 168 -2.74 11.02 27.16
CA ASN A 168 -1.57 11.64 27.74
C ASN A 168 -0.86 10.61 28.62
N ASN A 169 0.24 10.06 28.09
CA ASN A 169 1.01 9.02 28.77
C ASN A 169 1.94 9.57 29.88
N GLU A 170 1.97 10.88 30.12
CA GLU A 170 2.76 11.50 31.20
C GLU A 170 1.98 11.65 32.51
N VAL A 171 0.67 11.39 32.50
CA VAL A 171 -0.19 11.50 33.68
C VAL A 171 -0.71 10.13 34.12
N GLU A 172 -0.82 9.90 35.42
CA GLU A 172 -1.41 8.68 35.99
C GLU A 172 -2.95 8.72 36.01
N ASP A 173 -3.56 9.39 35.03
CA ASP A 173 -5.00 9.53 34.97
C ASP A 173 -5.65 8.26 34.39
N ARG A 174 -6.23 7.45 35.28
CA ARG A 174 -6.94 6.22 34.92
C ARG A 174 -8.29 6.46 34.22
N SER A 175 -8.81 7.69 34.23
CA SER A 175 -10.08 8.00 33.55
C SER A 175 -9.97 7.79 32.04
N GLN A 176 -8.84 8.14 31.43
CA GLN A 176 -8.56 7.93 30.00
C GLN A 176 -8.68 6.46 29.59
N VAL A 177 -8.14 5.55 30.41
CA VAL A 177 -8.24 4.10 30.18
C VAL A 177 -9.70 3.63 30.28
N THR A 178 -10.44 4.16 31.25
CA THR A 178 -11.87 3.83 31.45
C THR A 178 -12.71 4.26 30.25
N GLU A 179 -12.47 5.47 29.75
CA GLU A 179 -13.13 6.03 28.56
C GLU A 179 -12.78 5.26 27.29
N LEU A 180 -11.50 4.92 27.09
CA LEU A 180 -11.05 4.07 25.99
C LEU A 180 -11.83 2.75 25.98
N PHE A 181 -11.94 2.08 27.12
CA PHE A 181 -12.68 0.82 27.21
C PHE A 181 -14.19 0.97 26.99
N GLN A 182 -14.76 2.13 27.32
CA GLN A 182 -16.15 2.42 26.96
C GLN A 182 -16.31 2.56 25.44
N LYS A 183 -15.42 3.31 24.77
CA LYS A 183 -15.44 3.44 23.31
C LYS A 183 -15.23 2.09 22.61
N ILE A 184 -14.27 1.28 23.06
CA ILE A 184 -14.03 -0.06 22.51
C ILE A 184 -15.26 -0.95 22.68
N ARG A 185 -15.91 -0.94 23.86
CA ARG A 185 -17.15 -1.72 24.07
C ARG A 185 -18.26 -1.30 23.11
N ASN A 186 -18.40 -0.01 22.84
CA ASN A 186 -19.39 0.49 21.89
C ASN A 186 -19.11 -0.02 20.47
N ILE A 187 -17.84 0.00 20.03
CA ILE A 187 -17.44 -0.52 18.72
C ILE A 187 -17.72 -2.02 18.63
N VAL A 188 -17.27 -2.79 19.63
CA VAL A 188 -17.51 -4.24 19.70
C VAL A 188 -18.99 -4.55 19.68
N GLN A 189 -19.82 -3.77 20.38
CA GLN A 189 -21.27 -3.94 20.39
C GLN A 189 -21.91 -3.61 19.03
N LYS A 190 -21.46 -2.54 18.34
CA LYS A 190 -21.87 -2.24 16.96
C LYS A 190 -21.53 -3.39 15.99
N ASN A 191 -20.45 -4.12 16.26
CA ASN A 191 -20.06 -5.33 15.52
C ASN A 191 -20.70 -6.62 16.07
N GLY A 192 -21.88 -6.54 16.70
CA GLY A 192 -22.62 -7.70 17.18
C GLY A 192 -22.01 -8.40 18.40
N GLY A 193 -21.10 -7.75 19.11
CA GLY A 193 -20.35 -8.33 20.23
C GLY A 193 -19.24 -9.29 19.80
N SER A 194 -18.87 -9.27 18.52
CA SER A 194 -17.85 -10.14 17.93
C SER A 194 -16.45 -9.52 17.99
N HIS A 195 -15.46 -10.30 17.55
CA HIS A 195 -14.10 -9.87 17.29
C HIS A 195 -13.77 -10.08 15.81
N TYR A 196 -12.69 -9.49 15.33
CA TYR A 196 -12.14 -9.80 14.02
C TYR A 196 -11.75 -11.28 13.99
N THR A 197 -12.16 -12.03 12.96
CA THR A 197 -12.05 -13.50 12.94
C THR A 197 -11.00 -13.98 11.94
N ASN A 198 -10.52 -15.22 12.13
CA ASN A 198 -9.67 -15.87 11.12
C ASN A 198 -10.35 -16.03 9.76
N GLU A 199 -11.68 -16.14 9.70
CA GLU A 199 -12.41 -16.20 8.44
C GLU A 199 -12.34 -14.86 7.71
N MET A 200 -12.52 -13.75 8.43
CA MET A 200 -12.32 -12.40 7.88
C MET A 200 -10.88 -12.20 7.39
N PHE A 201 -9.90 -12.74 8.13
CA PHE A 201 -8.50 -12.71 7.72
C PHE A 201 -8.23 -13.47 6.41
N LYS A 202 -8.71 -14.71 6.31
CA LYS A 202 -8.56 -15.52 5.09
C LYS A 202 -9.27 -14.90 3.89
N GLU A 203 -10.43 -14.30 4.13
CA GLU A 203 -11.18 -13.58 3.09
C GLU A 203 -10.41 -12.36 2.60
N ALA A 204 -9.82 -11.58 3.52
CA ALA A 204 -8.95 -10.47 3.18
C ALA A 204 -7.77 -10.94 2.32
N GLU A 205 -7.04 -11.96 2.76
CA GLU A 205 -5.89 -12.54 2.04
C GLU A 205 -6.27 -12.97 0.62
N ARG A 206 -7.42 -13.63 0.45
CA ARG A 206 -7.91 -14.01 -0.89
C ARG A 206 -8.16 -12.81 -1.79
N LEU A 207 -8.86 -11.78 -1.29
CA LEU A 207 -9.20 -10.59 -2.06
C LEU A 207 -7.95 -9.78 -2.46
N ILE A 208 -6.97 -9.70 -1.56
CA ILE A 208 -5.68 -9.03 -1.83
C ILE A 208 -4.91 -9.77 -2.92
N GLU A 209 -4.86 -11.11 -2.87
CA GLU A 209 -4.18 -11.89 -3.90
C GLU A 209 -4.90 -11.79 -5.26
N GLU A 210 -6.23 -11.85 -5.29
CA GLU A 210 -7.02 -11.63 -6.51
C GLU A 210 -6.75 -10.26 -7.14
N GLU A 211 -6.73 -9.20 -6.33
CA GLU A 211 -6.43 -7.82 -6.77
C GLU A 211 -4.99 -7.71 -7.31
N LYS A 212 -4.02 -8.30 -6.61
CA LYS A 212 -2.61 -8.32 -7.02
C LYS A 212 -2.42 -9.00 -8.36
N GLN A 213 -3.10 -10.14 -8.59
CA GLN A 213 -3.07 -10.83 -9.87
C GLN A 213 -3.69 -9.98 -10.99
N ARG A 214 -4.79 -9.26 -10.70
CA ARG A 214 -5.39 -8.34 -11.67
C ARG A 214 -4.44 -7.20 -12.06
N ILE A 215 -3.83 -6.54 -11.08
CA ILE A 215 -2.85 -5.46 -11.31
C ILE A 215 -1.64 -5.98 -12.09
N LEU A 216 -1.17 -7.19 -11.79
CA LEU A 216 -0.06 -7.80 -12.52
C LEU A 216 -0.41 -8.02 -13.99
N MET A 217 -1.57 -8.60 -14.28
CA MET A 217 -2.04 -8.80 -15.65
C MET A 217 -2.22 -7.48 -16.42
N GLU A 218 -2.78 -6.46 -15.78
CA GLU A 218 -2.94 -5.11 -16.36
C GLU A 218 -1.59 -4.49 -16.71
N LYS A 219 -0.60 -4.56 -15.80
CA LYS A 219 0.77 -4.07 -16.04
C LYS A 219 1.48 -4.84 -17.14
N GLU A 220 1.34 -6.15 -17.20
CA GLU A 220 1.92 -6.97 -18.27
C GLU A 220 1.33 -6.60 -19.64
N GLU A 221 0.03 -6.33 -19.71
CA GLU A 221 -0.61 -5.85 -20.93
C GLU A 221 -0.17 -4.44 -21.32
N GLU A 222 -0.01 -3.52 -20.36
CA GLU A 222 0.51 -2.17 -20.59
C GLU A 222 1.94 -2.22 -21.13
N ILE A 223 2.84 -2.98 -20.49
CA ILE A 223 4.22 -3.19 -20.95
C ILE A 223 4.24 -3.77 -22.36
N ARG A 224 3.36 -4.74 -22.67
CA ARG A 224 3.26 -5.34 -24.00
C ARG A 224 2.86 -4.31 -25.06
N LYS A 225 1.89 -3.44 -24.76
CA LYS A 225 1.46 -2.36 -25.67
C LYS A 225 2.58 -1.34 -25.88
N ASP A 226 3.24 -0.92 -24.81
CA ASP A 226 4.36 0.02 -24.87
C ASP A 226 5.54 -0.54 -25.69
N GLU A 227 5.86 -1.82 -25.52
CA GLU A 227 6.86 -2.51 -26.32
C GLU A 227 6.49 -2.55 -27.81
N GLU A 228 5.23 -2.84 -28.14
CA GLU A 228 4.74 -2.86 -29.52
C GLU A 228 4.80 -1.48 -30.15
N GLU A 229 4.38 -0.44 -29.44
CA GLU A 229 4.48 0.94 -29.89
C GLU A 229 5.93 1.37 -30.12
N LEU A 230 6.83 1.05 -29.18
CA LEU A 230 8.25 1.37 -29.30
C LEU A 230 8.87 0.65 -30.51
N LYS A 231 8.55 -0.64 -30.71
CA LYS A 231 8.98 -1.41 -31.89
C LYS A 231 8.46 -0.79 -33.18
N GLN A 232 7.21 -0.31 -33.21
CA GLN A 232 6.63 0.35 -34.39
C GLN A 232 7.31 1.69 -34.69
N ARG A 233 7.57 2.53 -33.68
CA ARG A 233 8.27 3.81 -33.82
C ARG A 233 9.69 3.61 -34.34
N LEU A 234 10.45 2.69 -33.73
CA LEU A 234 11.79 2.31 -34.20
C LEU A 234 11.76 1.85 -35.66
N ARG A 235 10.85 0.94 -36.02
CA ARG A 235 10.69 0.48 -37.41
C ARG A 235 10.37 1.63 -38.37
N ALA A 236 9.53 2.58 -37.97
CA ALA A 236 9.21 3.76 -38.78
C ALA A 236 10.44 4.66 -39.02
N GLU A 237 11.21 4.95 -37.97
CA GLU A 237 12.45 5.72 -38.07
C GLU A 237 13.49 5.04 -38.96
N TYR A 238 13.71 3.72 -38.80
CA TYR A 238 14.63 2.96 -39.64
C TYR A 238 14.18 2.99 -41.12
N ARG A 239 12.89 2.84 -41.39
CA ARG A 239 12.34 2.95 -42.75
C ARG A 239 12.56 4.33 -43.34
N GLU A 240 12.37 5.39 -42.56
CA GLU A 240 12.58 6.76 -43.04
C GLU A 240 14.06 7.03 -43.31
N LYS A 241 14.97 6.64 -42.40
CA LYS A 241 16.42 6.72 -42.61
C LYS A 241 16.84 5.97 -43.87
N LEU A 242 16.34 4.74 -44.07
CA LEU A 242 16.64 3.95 -45.27
C LEU A 242 16.10 4.61 -46.54
N ARG A 243 14.88 5.19 -46.51
CA ARG A 243 14.32 5.96 -47.63
C ARG A 243 15.20 7.17 -47.97
N ARG A 244 15.67 7.92 -46.97
CA ARG A 244 16.58 9.06 -47.19
C ARG A 244 17.91 8.60 -47.79
N LEU A 245 18.47 7.49 -47.30
CA LEU A 245 19.70 6.91 -47.85
C LEU A 245 19.51 6.49 -49.32
N ILE A 246 18.42 5.81 -49.66
CA ILE A 246 18.09 5.43 -51.04
C ILE A 246 17.87 6.67 -51.91
N GLN A 247 17.25 7.73 -51.42
CA GLN A 247 17.09 8.96 -52.21
C GLN A 247 18.43 9.68 -52.46
N HIS A 248 19.33 9.65 -51.47
CA HIS A 248 20.65 10.26 -51.57
C HIS A 248 21.60 9.48 -52.49
N TYR A 249 21.58 8.15 -52.44
CA TYR A 249 22.50 7.27 -53.20
C TYR A 249 21.85 6.59 -54.43
N GLY A 250 20.52 6.58 -54.54
CA GLY A 250 19.72 5.92 -55.59
C GLY A 250 19.54 6.71 -56.88
N CYS A 251 20.11 7.92 -56.97
CA CYS A 251 20.33 8.62 -58.24
C CYS A 251 21.58 8.13 -58.99
N TYR A 252 22.22 7.02 -58.57
CA TYR A 252 23.20 6.33 -59.38
C TYR A 252 22.51 5.39 -60.38
N SER A 253 22.07 5.95 -61.51
CA SER A 253 21.78 5.16 -62.71
C SER A 253 23.06 4.41 -63.13
N PRO A 254 23.10 3.07 -63.09
CA PRO A 254 24.24 2.36 -63.62
C PRO A 254 24.27 2.58 -65.14
N GLY A 255 25.32 3.22 -65.65
CA GLY A 255 25.61 3.21 -67.08
C GLY A 255 25.67 1.77 -67.62
N PRO A 256 25.52 1.55 -68.93
CA PRO A 256 25.04 0.31 -69.58
C PRO A 256 25.98 -0.92 -69.51
N ARG A 257 26.84 -1.02 -68.51
CA ARG A 257 27.69 -2.20 -68.30
C ARG A 257 27.74 -2.57 -66.82
N LYS A 258 26.93 -3.53 -66.36
CA LYS A 258 27.32 -4.34 -65.18
C LYS A 258 26.86 -5.81 -65.22
N THR A 259 27.72 -6.62 -64.62
CA THR A 259 27.71 -8.07 -64.38
C THR A 259 26.59 -8.53 -63.41
N LYS A 260 26.25 -9.83 -63.46
CA LYS A 260 25.14 -10.49 -62.71
C LYS A 260 25.01 -10.10 -61.23
N ILE A 261 26.12 -9.82 -60.54
CA ILE A 261 26.17 -9.57 -59.09
C ILE A 261 25.39 -8.30 -58.69
N THR A 262 25.44 -7.24 -59.48
CA THR A 262 24.74 -5.97 -59.15
C THR A 262 23.24 -6.02 -59.41
N VAL A 263 22.78 -6.93 -60.27
CA VAL A 263 21.35 -7.12 -60.56
C VAL A 263 20.68 -7.88 -59.42
N GLU A 264 21.35 -8.88 -58.85
CA GLU A 264 20.82 -9.65 -57.72
C GLU A 264 20.74 -8.83 -56.43
N PHE A 265 21.73 -7.95 -56.18
CA PHE A 265 21.66 -7.03 -55.04
C PHE A 265 20.44 -6.09 -55.12
N TRP A 266 20.13 -5.58 -56.31
CA TRP A 266 18.95 -4.72 -56.53
C TRP A 266 17.62 -5.48 -56.48
N LYS A 267 17.58 -6.75 -56.92
CA LYS A 267 16.39 -7.61 -56.79
C LYS A 267 16.03 -7.88 -55.33
N ILE A 268 17.03 -8.17 -54.49
CA ILE A 268 16.82 -8.40 -53.06
C ILE A 268 16.25 -7.14 -52.39
N VAL A 269 16.81 -5.96 -52.70
CA VAL A 269 16.31 -4.66 -52.19
C VAL A 269 14.87 -4.39 -52.63
N CYS A 270 14.50 -4.73 -53.87
CA CYS A 270 13.13 -4.57 -54.36
C CYS A 270 12.14 -5.58 -53.74
N GLN A 271 12.53 -6.84 -53.55
CA GLN A 271 11.65 -7.89 -52.99
C GLN A 271 11.31 -7.64 -51.52
N THR A 272 12.23 -7.09 -50.71
CA THR A 272 11.95 -6.72 -49.32
C THR A 272 11.04 -5.49 -49.17
N CYS A 273 10.85 -4.70 -50.23
CA CYS A 273 10.05 -3.47 -50.20
C CYS A 273 8.59 -3.62 -50.69
N GLY A 274 8.16 -4.81 -51.12
CA GLY A 274 6.75 -5.09 -51.43
C GLY A 274 6.13 -4.29 -52.58
N THR A 275 6.92 -3.52 -53.35
CA THR A 275 6.41 -2.77 -54.49
C THR A 275 6.44 -3.63 -55.75
N GLY A 276 5.31 -4.26 -56.06
CA GLY A 276 5.09 -4.95 -57.33
C GLY A 276 5.16 -3.95 -58.51
N ALA A 277 6.29 -3.92 -59.21
CA ALA A 277 6.44 -3.11 -60.42
C ALA A 277 5.72 -3.80 -61.61
N LYS A 278 4.61 -3.22 -62.07
CA LYS A 278 3.99 -3.56 -63.36
C LYS A 278 4.81 -2.91 -64.49
N SER A 279 5.45 -3.72 -65.32
CA SER A 279 6.12 -3.29 -66.55
C SER A 279 5.10 -3.08 -67.68
N GLY A 280 4.95 -1.84 -68.17
CA GLY A 280 4.26 -1.53 -69.42
C GLY A 280 5.25 -0.99 -70.47
N PRO A 281 5.03 -1.23 -71.79
CA PRO A 281 6.02 -0.94 -72.83
C PRO A 281 6.05 0.56 -73.22
N PRO A 282 7.12 1.05 -73.87
CA PRO A 282 7.36 2.48 -74.06
C PRO A 282 6.50 3.07 -75.18
N LYS A 283 5.90 4.24 -74.93
CA LYS A 283 5.21 5.05 -75.95
C LYS A 283 6.21 5.92 -76.72
N GLY A 284 6.07 5.95 -78.04
CA GLY A 284 6.93 6.64 -79.02
C GLY A 284 6.82 8.18 -79.05
N PRO A 285 7.49 8.84 -80.01
CA PRO A 285 7.98 10.22 -79.85
C PRO A 285 6.94 11.32 -80.19
N VAL A 286 7.12 12.44 -79.49
CA VAL A 286 6.35 13.70 -79.49
C VAL A 286 6.59 14.52 -80.77
N ARG A 287 5.57 15.23 -81.29
CA ARG A 287 5.70 16.28 -82.33
C ARG A 287 5.50 17.68 -81.71
N PRO A 288 6.12 18.74 -82.28
CA PRO A 288 6.12 20.07 -81.70
C PRO A 288 4.92 20.93 -82.13
N CYS A 289 4.58 21.89 -81.26
CA CYS A 289 3.50 22.88 -81.40
C CYS A 289 3.74 23.88 -82.54
N GLY A 290 2.65 24.32 -83.15
CA GLY A 290 2.53 25.61 -83.84
C GLY A 290 1.73 26.60 -82.98
#